data_AF-A0A141RB96-F1
#
_entry.id   AF-A0A141RB96-F1
#
_cell.length_a   1.000
_cell.length_b   1.000
_cell.length_c   1.000
_cell.angle_alpha   90.00
_cell.angle_beta   90.00
_cell.angle_gamma   90.00
#
_symmetry.space_group_name_H-M   'P 1'
#
loop_
_entity.id
_entity.type
_entity.pdbx_description
1 polymer ?
#
loop_
_entity_poly.entity_id
_entity_poly.type
_entity_poly.pdbx_seq_one_letter_code
_entity_poly.pdbx_strand_id
1 'polypeptide(L)'
;MTTKRKAYVRPMTSTWWKKLPFYRFYMLREGTAVPAVWFSIELIIGLFALKHGAESWMGFVAFLQNPVVVILNIIALAAALLHTKTWFELAPKAA
;
A
#
# COMPACT_ATOMS: atom_id res chain seq x y z
N MET A 1 -3.31 48.40 23.83
CA MET A 1 -2.36 47.52 24.56
C MET A 1 -2.14 46.26 23.75
N THR A 2 -0.90 45.88 23.47
CA THR A 2 -0.54 44.61 22.81
C THR A 2 -0.29 43.51 23.84
N THR A 3 -0.64 42.26 23.51
CA THR A 3 -0.49 41.10 24.41
C THR A 3 0.98 40.80 24.69
N LYS A 4 1.30 40.45 25.95
CA LYS A 4 2.64 39.98 26.37
C LYS A 4 2.89 38.49 26.10
N ARG A 5 1.89 37.76 25.56
CA ARG A 5 2.00 36.32 25.32
C ARG A 5 2.97 36.02 24.18
N LYS A 6 3.88 35.07 24.39
CA LYS A 6 4.70 34.44 23.35
C LYS A 6 4.30 32.97 23.23
N ALA A 7 3.36 32.68 22.33
CA ALA A 7 2.90 31.32 22.10
C ALA A 7 4.05 30.46 21.54
N TYR A 8 4.30 29.32 22.17
CA TYR A 8 5.29 28.37 21.70
C TYR A 8 4.66 27.38 20.72
N VAL A 9 5.31 27.18 19.56
CA VAL A 9 4.89 26.21 18.54
C VAL A 9 5.86 25.03 18.55
N ARG A 10 5.33 23.84 18.83
CA ARG A 10 6.13 22.60 18.84
C ARG A 10 6.43 22.15 17.40
N PRO A 11 7.64 21.67 17.10
CA PRO A 11 7.94 21.09 15.79
C PRO A 11 7.28 19.71 15.62
N MET A 12 6.87 19.39 14.40
CA MET A 12 6.39 18.07 14.00
C MET A 12 7.35 17.49 12.96
N THR A 13 8.19 16.54 13.39
CA THR A 13 9.21 15.92 12.55
C THR A 13 8.59 14.91 11.57
N SER A 14 9.26 14.63 10.44
CA SER A 14 8.83 13.61 9.46
C SER A 14 8.64 12.20 10.05
N THR A 15 9.32 11.91 11.17
CA THR A 15 9.24 10.63 11.90
C THR A 15 8.20 10.62 13.02
N TRP A 16 7.27 11.58 13.06
CA TRP A 16 6.25 11.68 14.12
C TRP A 16 5.47 10.36 14.30
N TRP A 17 5.19 9.65 13.21
CA TRP A 17 4.45 8.40 13.20
C TRP A 17 5.20 7.23 13.86
N LYS A 18 6.53 7.34 14.02
CA LYS A 18 7.33 6.31 14.69
C LYS A 18 7.12 6.32 16.21
N LYS A 19 6.49 7.35 16.79
CA LYS A 19 6.39 7.52 18.25
C LYS A 19 5.37 6.58 18.91
N LEU A 20 4.23 6.32 18.28
CA LEU A 20 3.14 5.53 18.87
C LEU A 20 2.77 4.33 17.98
N PRO A 21 2.46 3.15 18.56
CA PRO A 21 2.01 1.99 17.80
C PRO A 21 0.80 2.28 16.92
N PHE A 22 -0.15 3.09 17.41
CA PHE A 22 -1.32 3.51 16.64
C PHE A 22 -0.95 4.23 15.32
N TYR A 23 0.03 5.14 15.37
CA TYR A 23 0.49 5.85 14.17
C TYR A 23 1.29 4.95 13.22
N ARG A 24 2.07 4.00 13.76
CA ARG A 24 2.76 3.00 12.93
C ARG A 24 1.76 2.13 12.18
N PHE A 25 0.69 1.68 12.85
CA PHE A 25 -0.38 0.91 12.22
C PHE A 25 -1.15 1.73 11.17
N TYR A 26 -1.40 3.02 11.44
CA TYR A 26 -1.94 3.94 10.43
C TYR A 26 -1.07 4.00 9.17
N MET A 27 0.25 4.21 9.33
CA MET A 27 1.16 4.25 8.17
C MET A 27 1.24 2.90 7.46
N LEU A 28 1.17 1.79 8.19
CA LEU A 28 1.11 0.44 7.59
C LEU A 28 -0.17 0.25 6.77
N ARG A 29 -1.32 0.71 7.28
CA ARG A 29 -2.60 0.68 6.57
C ARG A 29 -2.53 1.48 5.27
N GLU A 30 -2.04 2.72 5.32
CA GLU A 30 -1.89 3.53 4.09
C GLU A 30 -0.87 2.90 3.12
N GLY A 31 0.15 2.24 3.66
CA GLY A 31 1.17 1.52 2.90
C GLY A 31 0.61 0.38 2.03
N THR A 32 -0.60 -0.13 2.30
CA THR A 32 -1.23 -1.16 1.43
C THR A 32 -1.50 -0.63 0.02
N ALA A 33 -1.45 0.69 -0.22
CA ALA A 33 -1.54 1.27 -1.54
C ALA A 33 -0.38 0.83 -2.47
N VAL A 34 0.83 0.63 -1.92
CA VAL A 34 2.00 0.27 -2.75
C VAL A 34 1.83 -1.12 -3.38
N PRO A 35 1.51 -2.20 -2.62
CA PRO A 35 1.26 -3.50 -3.23
C PRO A 35 -0.01 -3.55 -4.11
N ALA A 36 -1.02 -2.72 -3.82
CA ALA A 36 -2.22 -2.64 -4.65
C ALA A 36 -1.90 -2.08 -6.06
N VAL A 37 -1.09 -1.03 -6.14
CA VAL A 37 -0.64 -0.48 -7.42
C VAL A 37 0.31 -1.43 -8.13
N TRP A 38 1.23 -2.08 -7.41
CA TRP A 38 2.10 -3.14 -7.94
C TRP A 38 1.28 -4.22 -8.66
N PHE A 39 0.30 -4.79 -7.98
CA PHE A 39 -0.52 -5.86 -8.54
C PHE A 39 -1.35 -5.36 -9.74
N SER A 40 -1.82 -4.11 -9.69
CA SER A 40 -2.52 -3.49 -10.83
C SER A 40 -1.61 -3.37 -12.07
N ILE A 41 -0.33 -3.04 -11.88
CA ILE A 41 0.67 -3.02 -12.96
C ILE A 41 0.91 -4.42 -13.50
N GLU A 42 1.05 -5.43 -12.65
CA GLU A 42 1.17 -6.83 -13.08
C GLU A 42 -0.02 -7.27 -13.95
N LEU A 43 -1.24 -6.89 -13.57
CA LEU A 43 -2.44 -7.18 -14.37
C LEU A 43 -2.41 -6.50 -15.74
N ILE A 44 -1.91 -5.27 -15.84
CA ILE A 44 -1.75 -4.57 -17.13
C ILE A 44 -0.70 -5.28 -17.98
N ILE A 45 0.43 -5.69 -17.40
CA ILE A 45 1.45 -6.47 -18.10
C ILE A 45 0.85 -7.78 -18.60
N GLY A 46 0.12 -8.51 -17.75
CA GLY A 46 -0.56 -9.75 -18.12
C GLY A 46 -1.59 -9.54 -19.23
N LEU A 47 -2.36 -8.45 -19.19
CA LEU A 47 -3.31 -8.08 -20.24
C LEU A 47 -2.62 -7.89 -21.60
N PHE A 48 -1.51 -7.14 -21.64
CA PHE A 48 -0.77 -6.95 -22.88
C PHE A 48 -0.06 -8.24 -23.31
N ALA A 49 0.52 -9.01 -22.39
CA ALA A 49 1.14 -10.29 -22.72
C ALA A 49 0.14 -11.27 -23.35
N LEU A 50 -1.09 -11.33 -22.81
CA LEU A 50 -2.18 -12.12 -23.38
C LEU A 50 -2.55 -11.66 -24.79
N LYS A 51 -2.63 -10.34 -25.03
CA LYS A 51 -2.91 -9.77 -26.36
C LYS A 51 -1.84 -10.12 -27.40
N HIS A 52 -0.58 -10.26 -27.00
CA HIS A 52 0.55 -10.55 -27.91
C HIS A 52 0.77 -12.04 -28.18
N GLY A 53 -0.13 -12.92 -27.73
CA GLY A 53 -0.15 -14.33 -28.07
C GLY A 53 0.62 -15.24 -27.09
N ALA A 54 0.66 -16.53 -27.43
CA ALA A 54 1.06 -17.59 -26.51
C ALA A 54 2.49 -17.44 -25.97
N GLU A 55 3.44 -17.02 -26.81
CA GLU A 55 4.84 -16.85 -26.39
C GLU A 55 4.99 -15.75 -25.32
N SER A 56 4.37 -14.58 -25.56
CA SER A 56 4.39 -13.48 -24.59
C SER A 56 3.68 -13.84 -23.30
N TRP A 57 2.55 -14.55 -23.39
CA TRP A 57 1.84 -15.08 -22.21
C TRP A 57 2.71 -16.04 -21.39
N MET A 58 3.42 -16.97 -22.04
CA MET A 58 4.33 -17.88 -21.34
C MET A 58 5.50 -17.15 -20.69
N GLY A 59 6.00 -16.07 -21.31
CA GLY A 59 6.98 -15.17 -20.68
C GLY A 59 6.45 -14.50 -19.41
N PHE A 60 5.19 -14.03 -19.43
CA PHE A 60 4.53 -13.48 -18.24
C PHE A 60 4.33 -14.53 -17.14
N VAL A 61 3.90 -15.74 -17.48
CA VAL A 61 3.79 -16.86 -16.51
C VAL A 61 5.15 -17.19 -15.91
N ALA A 62 6.21 -17.24 -16.70
CA ALA A 62 7.58 -17.47 -16.22
C ALA A 62 8.04 -16.34 -15.27
N PHE A 63 7.69 -15.08 -15.55
CA PHE A 63 7.91 -13.96 -14.63
C PHE A 63 7.18 -14.17 -13.28
N LEU A 64 5.90 -14.57 -13.30
CA LEU A 64 5.14 -14.86 -12.08
C LEU A 64 5.68 -16.06 -11.30
N GLN A 65 6.33 -17.01 -11.97
CA GLN A 65 6.99 -18.17 -11.35
C GLN A 65 8.34 -17.82 -10.71
N ASN A 66 8.88 -16.63 -10.94
CA ASN A 66 10.09 -16.18 -10.25
C ASN A 66 9.83 -16.15 -8.73
N PRO A 67 10.63 -16.84 -7.89
CA PRO A 67 10.42 -16.90 -6.45
C PRO A 67 10.31 -15.52 -5.76
N VAL A 68 11.03 -14.51 -6.26
CA VAL A 68 10.96 -13.15 -5.75
C VAL A 68 9.59 -12.53 -6.04
N VAL A 69 9.06 -12.72 -7.26
CA VAL A 69 7.73 -12.23 -7.66
C VAL A 69 6.64 -12.95 -6.87
N VAL A 70 6.77 -14.27 -6.66
CA VAL A 70 5.85 -15.03 -5.79
C VAL A 70 5.83 -14.44 -4.38
N ILE A 71 6.99 -14.14 -3.78
CA ILE A 71 7.07 -13.52 -2.46
C ILE A 71 6.39 -12.14 -2.47
N LEU A 72 6.66 -11.31 -3.48
CA LEU A 72 6.02 -9.99 -3.62
C LEU A 72 4.50 -10.10 -3.73
N ASN A 73 3.98 -11.11 -4.44
CA ASN A 73 2.54 -11.32 -4.60
C ASN A 73 1.88 -11.92 -3.36
N ILE A 74 2.60 -12.71 -2.56
CA ILE A 74 2.15 -13.09 -1.22
C ILE A 74 2.07 -11.86 -0.31
N ILE A 75 3.06 -10.95 -0.38
CA ILE A 75 3.01 -9.68 0.36
C ILE A 75 1.84 -8.82 -0.12
N ALA A 76 1.59 -8.76 -1.43
CA ALA A 76 0.45 -8.04 -1.98
C ALA A 76 -0.88 -8.60 -1.50
N LEU A 77 -1.02 -9.94 -1.44
CA LEU A 77 -2.20 -10.59 -0.85
C LEU A 77 -2.37 -10.24 0.63
N ALA A 78 -1.30 -10.32 1.43
CA ALA A 78 -1.36 -9.97 2.85
C ALA A 78 -1.76 -8.48 3.05
N ALA A 79 -1.23 -7.58 2.23
CA ALA A 79 -1.58 -6.17 2.25
C ALA A 79 -3.04 -5.93 1.84
N ALA A 80 -3.54 -6.64 0.83
CA ALA A 80 -4.95 -6.57 0.42
C ALA A 80 -5.89 -7.06 1.53
N LEU A 81 -5.54 -8.15 2.23
CA LEU A 81 -6.31 -8.64 3.37
C LEU A 81 -6.36 -7.62 4.52
N LEU A 82 -5.23 -6.99 4.84
CA LEU A 82 -5.17 -5.90 5.82
C LEU A 82 -6.02 -4.71 5.39
N HIS A 83 -5.95 -4.35 4.11
CA HIS A 83 -6.77 -3.29 3.53
C HIS A 83 -8.26 -3.61 3.68
N THR A 84 -8.72 -4.78 3.25
CA THR A 84 -10.12 -5.21 3.39
C THR A 84 -10.60 -5.14 4.83
N LYS A 85 -9.81 -5.68 5.78
CA LYS A 85 -10.15 -5.65 7.21
C LYS A 85 -10.34 -4.22 7.71
N THR A 86 -9.37 -3.34 7.47
CA THR A 86 -9.42 -1.96 7.97
C THR A 86 -10.45 -1.11 7.25
N TRP A 87 -10.67 -1.33 5.94
CA TRP A 87 -11.71 -0.67 5.17
C TRP A 87 -13.09 -0.99 5.74
N PHE A 88 -13.39 -2.27 6.01
CA PHE A 88 -14.68 -2.68 6.58
C PHE A 88 -14.91 -2.18 8.01
N GLU A 89 -13.86 -1.99 8.81
CA GLU A 89 -13.98 -1.38 10.14
C GLU A 89 -14.23 0.13 10.10
N LEU A 90 -13.80 0.82 9.03
CA LEU A 90 -13.81 2.27 8.95
C LEU A 90 -14.95 2.81 8.09
N ALA A 91 -15.31 2.14 7.01
CA ALA A 91 -16.35 2.58 6.07
C ALA A 91 -17.71 2.84 6.76
N PRO A 92 -18.20 2.00 7.70
CA PRO A 92 -19.48 2.25 8.37
C PRO A 92 -19.49 3.49 9.26
N LYS A 93 -18.33 4.07 9.60
CA LYS A 93 -18.25 5.26 10.46
C LYS A 93 -18.58 6.57 9.71
N ALA A 94 -18.70 6.50 8.39
CA ALA A 94 -19.09 7.62 7.55
C ALA A 94 -20.59 7.61 7.19
N ALA A 95 -21.32 6.56 7.59
CA ALA A 95 -22.75 6.41 7.39
C ALA A 95 -23.57 7.05 8.51
#